data_AF-A0A6V7I068-F1
#
_entry.id   AF-A0A6V7I068-F1
#
_cell.length_a   1.000
_cell.length_b   1.000
_cell.length_c   1.000
_cell.angle_alpha   90.00
_cell.angle_beta   90.00
_cell.angle_gamma   90.00
#
_symmetry.space_group_name_H-M   'P 1'
#
loop_
_entity.id
_entity.type
_entity.pdbx_description
1 polymer ?
#
loop_
_entity_poly.entity_id
_entity_poly.type
_entity_poly.pdbx_seq_one_letter_code
_entity_poly.pdbx_strand_id
1 'polypeptide(L)' 'HVVLPKELEKRVPKTHLMSEQEWRELGVQQSKGWVHYMTHQP' A
#
# COMPACT_ATOMS: atom_id res chain seq x y z
N HIS A 1 4.80 7.45 4.91
CA HIS A 1 4.84 6.01 5.22
C HIS A 1 3.50 5.64 5.86
N VAL A 2 2.98 4.45 5.61
CA VAL A 2 1.71 3.97 6.18
C VAL A 2 2.01 2.66 6.91
N VAL A 3 1.51 2.52 8.13
CA VAL A 3 1.63 1.28 8.90
C VAL A 3 0.35 0.47 8.68
N LEU A 4 0.51 -0.75 8.18
CA LEU A 4 -0.62 -1.67 7.93
C LEU A 4 -0.73 -2.69 9.07
N PRO A 5 -1.95 -3.12 9.44
CA PRO A 5 -2.16 -4.30 10.27
C PRO A 5 -1.52 -5.56 9.65
N LYS A 6 -0.99 -6.46 10.49
CA LYS A 6 -0.31 -7.70 10.03
C LYS A 6 -1.18 -8.60 9.16
N GLU A 7 -2.50 -8.57 9.34
CA GLU A 7 -3.44 -9.33 8.53
C GLU A 7 -3.54 -8.84 7.08
N LEU A 8 -3.29 -7.55 6.84
CA LEU A 8 -3.30 -6.94 5.51
C LEU A 8 -1.95 -7.05 4.80
N GLU A 9 -0.87 -7.33 5.52
CA GLU A 9 0.47 -7.52 4.95
C GLU A 9 0.47 -8.57 3.84
N LYS A 10 -0.29 -9.66 4.03
CA LYS A 10 -0.42 -10.75 3.04
C LYS A 10 -1.07 -10.32 1.73
N ARG A 11 -1.82 -9.21 1.74
CA ARG A 11 -2.48 -8.65 0.56
C ARG A 11 -1.63 -7.62 -0.17
N VAL A 12 -0.50 -7.20 0.41
CA VAL A 12 0.43 -6.27 -0.25
C VAL A 12 1.21 -7.03 -1.33
N PRO A 13 1.19 -6.57 -2.59
CA PRO A 13 1.98 -7.18 -3.65
C PRO A 13 3.48 -7.08 -3.35
N LYS A 14 4.23 -8.18 -3.52
CA LYS A 14 5.70 -8.21 -3.41
C LYS A 14 6.40 -8.06 -4.77
N THR A 15 5.65 -8.15 -5.86
CA THR A 15 6.19 -8.14 -7.23
C THR A 15 6.24 -6.74 -7.85
N HIS A 16 5.48 -5.78 -7.31
CA HIS A 16 5.37 -4.42 -7.84
C HIS A 16 4.87 -3.43 -6.77
N LEU A 17 4.97 -2.14 -7.07
CA LEU A 17 4.41 -1.07 -6.25
C LEU A 17 2.93 -0.85 -6.56
N MET A 18 2.11 -0.71 -5.52
CA MET A 18 0.68 -0.47 -5.64
C MET A 18 0.33 0.88 -6.30
N SER A 19 -0.60 0.85 -7.24
CA SER A 19 -1.31 2.01 -7.77
C SER A 19 -2.26 2.64 -6.73
N GLU A 20 -2.75 3.86 -7.02
CA GLU A 20 -3.75 4.53 -6.18
C GLU A 20 -5.00 3.69 -5.94
N GLN A 21 -5.44 2.93 -6.94
CA GLN A 21 -6.59 2.06 -6.80
C GLN A 21 -6.32 0.90 -5.84
N GLU A 22 -5.19 0.20 -5.99
CA GLU A 22 -4.88 -0.99 -5.20
C GLU A 22 -4.72 -0.68 -3.71
N TRP A 23 -4.03 0.40 -3.34
CA TRP A 23 -3.92 0.74 -1.93
C TRP A 23 -5.24 1.28 -1.36
N ARG A 24 -6.10 1.90 -2.17
CA ARG A 24 -7.47 2.28 -1.74
C ARG A 24 -8.34 1.06 -1.49
N GLU A 25 -8.24 0.02 -2.32
CA GLU A 25 -8.95 -1.26 -2.14
C GLU A 25 -8.48 -2.02 -0.90
N LEU A 26 -7.22 -1.84 -0.47
CA LEU A 26 -6.73 -2.32 0.82
C LEU A 26 -7.31 -1.55 2.03
N GLY A 27 -8.02 -0.45 1.79
CA GLY A 27 -8.60 0.40 2.83
C GLY A 27 -7.71 1.55 3.27
N VAL A 28 -6.58 1.80 2.57
CA VAL A 28 -5.77 3.00 2.84
C VAL A 28 -6.53 4.23 2.35
N GLN A 29 -6.74 5.19 3.25
CA GLN A 29 -7.46 6.43 2.95
C GLN A 29 -6.51 7.60 3.01
N GLN A 30 -6.31 8.25 1.86
CA GLN A 30 -5.56 9.50 1.73
C GLN A 30 -6.20 10.39 0.65
N SER A 31 -5.76 11.64 0.56
CA SER A 31 -6.10 12.53 -0.55
C SER A 31 -5.67 11.93 -1.90
N LYS A 32 -6.13 12.50 -3.00
CA LYS A 32 -5.72 12.06 -4.34
C LYS A 32 -4.27 12.45 -4.64
N GLY A 33 -3.59 11.68 -5.50
CA GLY A 33 -2.25 12.00 -5.97
C GLY A 33 -1.11 11.44 -5.12
N TRP A 34 -1.41 10.62 -4.11
CA TRP A 34 -0.39 9.88 -3.38
C TRP A 34 0.12 8.70 -4.19
N VAL A 35 1.45 8.58 -4.27
CA VAL A 35 2.13 7.52 -5.01
C VAL A 35 2.90 6.65 -4.03
N HIS A 36 2.67 5.34 -4.10
CA HIS A 36 3.51 4.37 -3.42
C HIS A 36 4.79 4.17 -4.23
N TYR A 37 5.88 4.85 -3.83
CA TYR A 37 7.12 4.93 -4.61
C TYR A 37 8.20 3.93 -4.18
N MET A 38 8.06 3.32 -3.00
CA MET A 38 8.99 2.29 -2.52
C MET A 38 8.31 1.38 -1.50
N THR A 39 8.72 0.12 -1.47
CA THR A 39 8.37 -0.82 -0.41
C THR A 39 9.54 -0.92 0.57
N HIS A 40 9.28 -0.61 1.84
CA HIS A 40 10.26 -0.82 2.90
C HIS A 40 10.21 -2.27 3.37
N GLN A 41 11.29 -3.02 3.17
CA GLN A 41 11.50 -4.36 3.74
C GLN A 41 12.48 -4.23 4.90
N PRO A 42 12.02 -4.41 6.16
CA PRO A 42 12.90 -4.60 7.31
C PRO A 42 13.65 -5.94 7.23
#